data_AF-A0A2A9NKG1-F1
#
_entry.id   AF-A0A2A9NKG1-F1
#
_cell.length_a   1.000
_cell.length_b   1.000
_cell.length_c   1.000
_cell.angle_alpha   90.00
_cell.angle_beta   90.00
_cell.angle_gamma   90.00
#
_symmetry.space_group_name_H-M   'P 1'
#
loop_
_entity.id
_entity.type
_entity.pdbx_description
1 polymer ?
#
loop_
_entity_poly.entity_id
_entity_poly.type
_entity_poly.pdbx_seq_one_letter_code
_entity_poly.pdbx_strand_id
1 'polypeptide(L)'
;MSDIDGATTADPDEQTALLFNNSKPKVRTPLPKLQLTILLILNLCEPITGLSIYPYINQLIGELDITGGDKRKVGYYAGLIESLFFVTQAFTVLHWSRASDHIGRKPVLLIGLAGSAISMLFFGLSRSFWLLVISRCLCGLLNGNVGVMKSVMGEITDSTNRADGFAMIPVIYALGVTVAPMIGGSLSRPHERFPETFTSRFWRDYPYFLPCVVSASVSFFGFIITLILLKETVPRRSHDENGMSPPDSKPVPLRQLLTYPVLISIANYVSLAFLEINIYALIPLFMAMPTSIGGMELSPAMIGYLFGAFGAFNGIYQTLCFARIARRFGERRVMITAMSMFPIIFLLLLTMSIMLKNRGPQWIVWTLLTCMFLLMAMMDMGFGCVFIYITTSSPNKRSLGATNGLTQTTVSIVRAIGPAMTTSLFSFSVTNNLLGGYGVYVILSILSCAMLPIVTCLPPKPWEEKD
;
A
#
# COMPACT_ATOMS: atom_id res chain seq x y z
N MET A 1 70.99 46.23 -18.01
CA MET A 1 70.29 46.52 -19.26
C MET A 1 69.60 45.21 -19.66
N SER A 2 68.42 44.96 -19.06
CA SER A 2 67.06 45.01 -19.68
C SER A 2 66.66 43.62 -20.19
N ASP A 3 65.90 42.84 -19.41
CA ASP A 3 64.41 42.71 -19.40
C ASP A 3 63.90 41.97 -20.65
N ILE A 4 63.44 40.71 -20.58
CA ILE A 4 62.16 40.15 -20.10
C ILE A 4 60.97 40.37 -21.08
N ASP A 5 60.36 39.24 -21.46
CA ASP A 5 59.00 38.95 -21.94
C ASP A 5 58.50 39.35 -23.34
N GLY A 6 57.79 38.39 -23.97
CA GLY A 6 56.97 38.60 -25.17
C GLY A 6 56.54 37.32 -25.87
N ALA A 7 55.64 36.56 -25.25
CA ALA A 7 55.11 35.27 -25.69
C ALA A 7 54.43 35.30 -27.08
N THR A 8 54.61 34.20 -27.80
CA THR A 8 54.02 33.85 -29.09
C THR A 8 52.51 33.60 -28.95
N THR A 9 51.69 34.35 -29.68
CA THR A 9 50.26 34.08 -29.85
C THR A 9 50.06 32.93 -30.83
N ALA A 10 49.83 31.73 -30.30
CA ALA A 10 49.21 30.63 -31.03
C ALA A 10 48.06 30.08 -30.17
N ASP A 11 46.87 30.22 -30.72
CA ASP A 11 45.56 29.86 -30.18
C ASP A 11 45.48 28.38 -29.72
N PRO A 12 45.08 28.09 -28.46
CA PRO A 12 44.81 26.74 -28.02
C PRO A 12 43.36 26.56 -27.51
N ASP A 13 42.35 26.98 -28.26
CA ASP A 13 40.93 26.66 -27.94
C ASP A 13 40.45 25.31 -28.53
N GLU A 14 41.29 24.26 -28.44
CA GLU A 14 40.92 22.86 -28.72
C GLU A 14 41.09 21.95 -27.48
N GLN A 15 40.83 22.48 -26.28
CA GLN A 15 40.65 21.68 -25.06
C GLN A 15 39.20 21.74 -24.56
N THR A 16 38.23 21.47 -25.45
CA THR A 16 37.04 20.72 -25.00
C THR A 16 37.46 19.25 -24.91
N ALA A 17 38.28 18.94 -23.91
CA ALA A 17 38.59 17.57 -23.54
C ALA A 17 37.27 16.93 -23.13
N LEU A 18 36.70 16.18 -24.07
CA LEU A 18 35.66 15.21 -23.86
C LEU A 18 36.01 14.41 -22.59
N LEU A 19 35.37 14.75 -21.48
CA LEU A 19 35.23 13.87 -20.33
C LEU A 19 34.37 12.70 -20.82
N PHE A 20 35.00 11.80 -21.57
CA PHE A 20 34.59 10.42 -21.65
C PHE A 20 34.58 9.95 -20.20
N ASN A 21 33.41 10.02 -19.61
CA ASN A 21 33.08 9.44 -18.33
C ASN A 21 33.34 7.95 -18.49
N ASN A 22 34.59 7.55 -18.21
CA ASN A 22 35.09 6.19 -18.23
C ASN A 22 34.57 5.47 -16.97
N SER A 23 33.30 5.67 -16.64
CA SER A 23 32.59 4.90 -15.64
C SER A 23 32.44 3.50 -16.22
N LYS A 24 33.40 2.64 -15.90
CA LYS A 24 33.28 1.19 -16.10
C LYS A 24 31.86 0.80 -15.68
N PRO A 25 31.10 0.04 -16.48
CA PRO A 25 29.76 -0.39 -16.09
C PRO A 25 29.86 -1.03 -14.70
N LYS A 26 29.20 -0.43 -13.69
CA LYS A 26 29.25 -0.90 -12.30
C LYS A 26 28.86 -2.39 -12.31
N VAL A 27 29.78 -3.26 -11.89
CA VAL A 27 29.56 -4.71 -11.86
C VAL A 27 28.42 -4.99 -10.89
N ARG A 28 27.38 -5.71 -11.35
CA ARG A 28 26.17 -5.97 -10.56
C ARG A 28 26.52 -6.71 -9.28
N THR A 29 26.21 -6.12 -8.13
CA THR A 29 26.45 -6.76 -6.83
C THR A 29 25.31 -7.74 -6.50
N PRO A 30 25.61 -8.88 -5.85
CA PRO A 30 24.59 -9.85 -5.47
C PRO A 30 23.76 -9.34 -4.29
N LEU A 31 22.43 -9.55 -4.34
CA LEU A 31 21.52 -9.20 -3.25
C LEU A 31 21.77 -10.09 -2.01
N PRO A 32 21.70 -9.54 -0.79
CA PRO A 32 21.84 -10.31 0.45
C PRO A 32 20.59 -11.18 0.69
N LYS A 33 20.60 -12.38 0.08
CA LYS A 33 19.44 -13.29 0.00
C LYS A 33 18.72 -13.49 1.34
N LEU A 34 19.45 -13.73 2.43
CA LEU A 34 18.86 -13.97 3.75
C LEU A 34 18.09 -12.74 4.28
N GLN A 35 18.70 -11.55 4.25
CA GLN A 35 18.03 -10.33 4.73
C GLN A 35 16.86 -9.94 3.85
N LEU A 36 17.00 -10.11 2.54
CA LEU A 36 15.94 -9.87 1.59
C LEU A 36 14.75 -10.80 1.85
N THR A 37 14.96 -12.11 1.97
CA THR A 37 13.89 -13.07 2.27
C THR A 37 13.16 -12.74 3.57
N ILE A 38 13.89 -12.36 4.63
CA ILE A 38 13.28 -11.93 5.89
C ILE A 38 12.40 -10.71 5.65
N LEU A 39 12.93 -9.66 5.01
CA LEU A 39 12.19 -8.44 4.71
C LEU A 39 10.91 -8.71 3.89
N LEU A 40 10.98 -9.64 2.93
CA LEU A 40 9.82 -10.08 2.15
C LEU A 40 8.78 -10.81 3.05
N ILE A 41 9.19 -11.68 3.97
CA ILE A 41 8.26 -12.32 4.92
C ILE A 41 7.57 -11.27 5.81
N LEU A 42 8.31 -10.27 6.30
CA LEU A 42 7.74 -9.19 7.11
C LEU A 42 6.74 -8.37 6.28
N ASN A 43 7.07 -8.10 5.02
CA ASN A 43 6.20 -7.36 4.11
C ASN A 43 4.87 -8.08 3.85
N LEU A 44 4.84 -9.42 3.96
CA LEU A 44 3.62 -10.23 3.86
C LEU A 44 2.69 -10.09 5.08
N CYS A 45 3.24 -9.86 6.29
CA CYS A 45 2.46 -9.79 7.52
C CYS A 45 1.50 -8.57 7.54
N GLU A 46 1.93 -7.48 6.93
CA GLU A 46 1.19 -6.22 6.83
C GLU A 46 -0.17 -6.36 6.11
N PRO A 47 -0.22 -6.73 4.82
CA PRO A 47 -1.48 -6.93 4.10
C PRO A 47 -2.35 -8.02 4.75
N ILE A 48 -1.77 -9.07 5.34
CA ILE A 48 -2.54 -10.11 6.03
C ILE A 48 -3.32 -9.53 7.22
N THR A 49 -2.68 -8.71 8.05
CA THR A 49 -3.36 -8.08 9.19
C THR A 49 -4.29 -6.94 8.79
N GLY A 50 -3.92 -6.16 7.76
CA GLY A 50 -4.72 -5.02 7.31
C GLY A 50 -5.98 -5.40 6.52
N LEU A 51 -5.86 -6.36 5.60
CA LEU A 51 -6.88 -6.63 4.58
C LEU A 51 -7.76 -7.84 4.88
N SER A 52 -7.39 -8.68 5.86
CA SER A 52 -8.18 -9.87 6.21
C SER A 52 -9.57 -9.55 6.74
N ILE A 53 -9.86 -8.28 7.02
CA ILE A 53 -11.14 -7.84 7.59
C ILE A 53 -12.17 -7.43 6.53
N TYR A 54 -11.73 -7.10 5.32
CA TYR A 54 -12.62 -6.65 4.24
C TYR A 54 -13.73 -7.64 3.86
N PRO A 55 -13.51 -8.96 3.84
CA PRO A 55 -14.58 -9.91 3.48
C PRO A 55 -15.77 -9.89 4.45
N TYR A 56 -15.53 -9.56 5.73
CA TYR A 56 -16.54 -9.73 6.78
C TYR A 56 -16.86 -8.47 7.58
N ILE A 57 -16.14 -7.35 7.41
CA ILE A 57 -16.34 -6.13 8.20
C ILE A 57 -17.78 -5.61 8.09
N ASN A 58 -18.35 -5.61 6.89
CA ASN A 58 -19.74 -5.17 6.68
C ASN A 58 -20.71 -6.07 7.45
N GLN A 59 -20.47 -7.38 7.48
CA GLN A 59 -21.33 -8.31 8.20
C GLN A 59 -21.18 -8.18 9.73
N LEU A 60 -19.95 -8.06 10.23
CA LEU A 60 -19.65 -7.80 11.63
C LEU A 60 -20.35 -6.54 12.14
N ILE A 61 -20.29 -5.44 11.38
CA ILE A 61 -20.96 -4.18 11.73
C ILE A 61 -22.50 -4.32 11.67
N GLY A 62 -23.03 -5.09 10.72
CA GLY A 62 -24.47 -5.35 10.61
C GLY A 62 -25.03 -6.19 11.76
N GLU A 63 -24.21 -7.00 12.42
CA GLU A 63 -24.59 -7.81 13.58
C GLU A 63 -24.50 -7.05 14.91
N LEU A 64 -23.74 -5.95 14.96
CA LEU A 64 -23.66 -5.09 16.13
C LEU A 64 -24.91 -4.20 16.24
N ASP A 65 -25.41 -4.01 17.45
CA ASP A 65 -26.61 -3.22 17.77
C ASP A 65 -26.44 -1.69 17.58
N ILE A 66 -25.39 -1.25 16.86
CA ILE A 66 -25.10 0.17 16.61
C ILE A 66 -25.90 0.75 15.45
N THR A 67 -26.37 -0.10 14.54
CA THR A 67 -27.12 0.35 13.35
C THR A 67 -28.62 0.45 13.62
N GLY A 68 -29.10 -0.06 14.77
CA GLY A 68 -30.53 -0.16 15.07
C GLY A 68 -31.31 -0.97 14.02
N GLY A 69 -30.63 -1.89 13.33
CA GLY A 69 -31.19 -2.68 12.22
C GLY A 69 -31.13 -2.01 10.84
N ASP A 70 -30.63 -0.78 10.72
CA ASP A 70 -30.53 -0.08 9.44
C ASP A 70 -29.31 -0.54 8.63
N LYS A 71 -29.54 -1.44 7.66
CA LYS A 71 -28.53 -1.95 6.73
C LYS A 71 -27.84 -0.86 5.90
N ARG A 72 -28.43 0.33 5.77
CA ARG A 72 -27.84 1.45 5.01
C ARG A 72 -26.70 2.13 5.76
N LYS A 73 -26.68 2.04 7.10
CA LYS A 73 -25.64 2.61 7.97
C LYS A 73 -24.42 1.71 8.12
N VAL A 74 -24.53 0.44 7.76
CA VAL A 74 -23.44 -0.54 7.85
C VAL A 74 -22.19 -0.06 7.12
N GLY A 75 -22.34 0.43 5.89
CA GLY A 75 -21.22 0.95 5.10
C GLY A 75 -20.51 2.13 5.77
N TYR A 76 -21.26 3.03 6.41
CA TYR A 76 -20.70 4.19 7.13
C TYR A 76 -19.77 3.75 8.26
N TYR A 77 -20.25 2.86 9.14
CA TYR A 77 -19.46 2.37 10.27
C TYR A 77 -18.32 1.44 9.84
N ALA A 78 -18.50 0.63 8.79
CA ALA A 78 -17.42 -0.17 8.22
C ALA A 78 -16.28 0.72 7.69
N GLY A 79 -16.62 1.75 6.89
CA GLY A 79 -15.66 2.72 6.40
C GLY A 79 -14.95 3.48 7.53
N LEU A 80 -15.65 3.81 8.62
CA LEU A 80 -15.06 4.44 9.80
C LEU A 80 -14.00 3.55 10.48
N ILE A 81 -14.27 2.25 10.66
CA ILE A 81 -13.31 1.28 11.23
C ILE A 81 -12.06 1.16 10.34
N GLU A 82 -12.23 1.16 9.02
CA GLU A 82 -11.11 1.12 8.08
C GLU A 82 -10.28 2.42 8.12
N SER A 83 -10.95 3.57 8.17
CA SER A 83 -10.32 4.89 8.26
C SER A 83 -9.50 5.08 9.54
N LEU A 84 -9.97 4.60 10.70
CA LEU A 84 -9.30 4.78 11.99
C LEU A 84 -7.87 4.24 12.03
N PHE A 85 -7.62 3.13 11.34
CA PHE A 85 -6.28 2.57 11.17
C PHE A 85 -5.35 3.59 10.49
N PHE A 86 -5.79 4.18 9.38
CA PHE A 86 -4.97 5.14 8.63
C PHE A 86 -4.86 6.50 9.32
N VAL A 87 -5.89 6.95 10.05
CA VAL A 87 -5.83 8.18 10.86
C VAL A 87 -4.71 8.07 11.88
N THR A 88 -4.71 6.98 12.66
CA THR A 88 -3.70 6.78 13.70
C THR A 88 -2.31 6.50 13.14
N GLN A 89 -2.22 5.80 12.01
CA GLN A 89 -0.97 5.64 11.27
C GLN A 89 -0.42 6.99 10.78
N ALA A 90 -1.27 7.90 10.28
CA ALA A 90 -0.83 9.22 9.82
C ALA A 90 -0.12 10.03 10.93
N PHE A 91 -0.61 9.95 12.17
CA PHE A 91 0.04 10.65 13.29
C PHE A 91 1.38 10.02 13.70
N THR A 92 1.56 8.70 13.51
CA THR A 92 2.68 7.96 14.11
C THR A 92 3.75 7.53 13.11
N VAL A 93 3.42 7.36 11.83
CA VAL A 93 4.33 6.73 10.86
C VAL A 93 5.61 7.54 10.61
N LEU A 94 5.53 8.88 10.58
CA LEU A 94 6.73 9.72 10.50
C LEU A 94 7.60 9.58 11.75
N HIS A 95 6.97 9.50 12.93
CA HIS A 95 7.67 9.33 14.21
C HIS A 95 8.39 7.98 14.25
N TRP A 96 7.73 6.89 13.84
CA TRP A 96 8.35 5.57 13.74
C TRP A 96 9.47 5.52 12.70
N SER A 97 9.29 6.16 11.54
CA SER A 97 10.31 6.23 10.49
C SER A 97 11.57 6.92 11.01
N ARG A 98 11.44 8.07 11.68
CA ARG A 98 12.57 8.80 12.30
C ARG A 98 13.15 8.09 13.52
N ALA A 99 12.30 7.52 14.37
CA ALA A 99 12.74 6.74 15.52
C ALA A 99 13.60 5.56 15.05
N SER A 100 13.25 4.93 13.92
CA SER A 100 14.04 3.84 13.35
C SER A 100 15.39 4.29 12.80
N ASP A 101 15.57 5.56 12.43
CA ASP A 101 16.88 6.12 12.03
C ASP A 101 17.84 6.24 13.23
N HIS A 102 17.30 6.39 14.45
CA HIS A 102 18.08 6.62 15.67
C HIS A 102 18.22 5.39 16.57
N ILE A 103 17.13 4.65 16.75
CA ILE A 103 17.04 3.46 17.62
C ILE A 103 17.49 2.20 16.87
N GLY A 104 17.43 2.21 15.53
CA GLY A 104 17.64 1.05 14.67
C GLY A 104 16.34 0.57 14.02
N ARG A 105 16.45 -0.11 12.88
CA ARG A 105 15.30 -0.65 12.12
C ARG A 105 14.67 -1.83 12.83
N LYS A 106 15.49 -2.72 13.41
CA LYS A 106 15.02 -3.98 13.99
C LYS A 106 14.07 -3.77 15.18
N PRO A 107 14.37 -2.92 16.19
CA PRO A 107 13.46 -2.71 17.32
C PRO A 107 12.11 -2.14 16.91
N VAL A 108 12.10 -1.21 15.95
CA VAL A 108 10.85 -0.57 15.47
C VAL A 108 9.98 -1.59 14.73
N LEU A 109 10.56 -2.43 13.87
CA LEU A 109 9.82 -3.50 13.19
C LEU A 109 9.20 -4.51 14.18
N LEU A 110 9.95 -4.87 15.24
CA LEU A 110 9.46 -5.78 16.28
C LEU A 110 8.26 -5.20 17.04
N ILE A 111 8.31 -3.92 17.43
CA ILE A 111 7.19 -3.25 18.11
C ILE A 111 5.96 -3.23 17.22
N GLY A 112 6.12 -2.92 15.93
CA GLY A 112 5.00 -2.89 14.99
C GLY A 112 4.37 -4.26 14.77
N LEU A 113 5.18 -5.31 14.58
CA LEU A 113 4.66 -6.68 14.41
C LEU A 113 3.92 -7.19 15.66
N ALA A 114 4.46 -6.93 16.86
CA ALA A 114 3.80 -7.28 18.12
C ALA A 114 2.49 -6.49 18.30
N GLY A 115 2.50 -5.20 17.99
CA GLY A 115 1.32 -4.34 18.03
C GLY A 115 0.21 -4.81 17.09
N SER A 116 0.56 -5.16 15.85
CA SER A 116 -0.39 -5.71 14.87
C SER A 116 -0.96 -7.06 15.30
N ALA A 117 -0.16 -7.94 15.90
CA ALA A 117 -0.65 -9.22 16.42
C ALA A 117 -1.64 -9.02 17.59
N ILE A 118 -1.28 -8.21 18.59
CA ILE A 118 -2.12 -7.95 19.78
C ILE A 118 -3.43 -7.25 19.39
N SER A 119 -3.34 -6.24 18.54
CA SER A 119 -4.52 -5.51 18.07
C SER A 119 -5.50 -6.40 17.30
N MET A 120 -4.99 -7.32 16.47
CA MET A 120 -5.84 -8.27 15.76
C MET A 120 -6.54 -9.26 16.71
N LEU A 121 -5.88 -9.72 17.78
CA LEU A 121 -6.52 -10.54 18.81
C LEU A 121 -7.65 -9.79 19.51
N PHE A 122 -7.44 -8.52 19.87
CA PHE A 122 -8.50 -7.69 20.46
C PHE A 122 -9.64 -7.41 19.48
N PHE A 123 -9.34 -7.24 18.19
CA PHE A 123 -10.36 -7.06 17.16
C PHE A 123 -11.27 -8.30 17.08
N GLY A 124 -10.70 -9.51 17.06
CA GLY A 124 -11.46 -10.76 17.01
C GLY A 124 -12.28 -11.06 18.27
N LEU A 125 -11.83 -10.59 19.44
CA LEU A 125 -12.55 -10.71 20.73
C LEU A 125 -13.57 -9.58 20.95
N SER A 126 -13.80 -8.74 19.96
CA SER A 126 -14.68 -7.59 20.12
C SER A 126 -16.16 -7.95 19.98
N ARG A 127 -16.97 -7.51 20.95
CA ARG A 127 -18.45 -7.52 20.88
C ARG A 127 -19.07 -6.13 20.92
N SER A 128 -18.23 -5.09 20.96
CA SER A 128 -18.66 -3.70 21.04
C SER A 128 -17.94 -2.90 19.99
N PHE A 129 -18.66 -1.97 19.37
CA PHE A 129 -18.09 -1.07 18.38
C PHE A 129 -16.85 -0.32 18.93
N TRP A 130 -16.87 0.09 20.20
CA TRP A 130 -15.75 0.80 20.81
C TRP A 130 -14.49 -0.04 20.93
N LEU A 131 -14.62 -1.35 21.16
CA LEU A 131 -13.46 -2.24 21.20
C LEU A 131 -12.89 -2.49 19.78
N LEU A 132 -13.73 -2.46 18.74
CA LEU A 132 -13.26 -2.42 17.34
C LEU A 132 -12.49 -1.12 17.06
N VAL A 133 -13.01 0.03 17.51
CA VAL A 133 -12.34 1.33 17.37
C VAL A 133 -10.97 1.32 18.05
N ILE A 134 -10.89 0.90 19.32
CA ILE A 134 -9.64 0.86 20.08
C ILE A 134 -8.63 -0.08 19.42
N SER A 135 -9.04 -1.28 19.02
CA SER A 135 -8.15 -2.24 18.37
C SER A 135 -7.61 -1.71 17.04
N ARG A 136 -8.43 -1.00 16.24
CA ARG A 136 -7.96 -0.34 15.00
C ARG A 136 -6.98 0.78 15.24
N CYS A 137 -7.28 1.63 16.21
CA CYS A 137 -6.38 2.71 16.61
C CYS A 137 -5.04 2.14 17.10
N LEU A 138 -5.07 1.10 17.93
CA LEU A 138 -3.86 0.44 18.41
C LEU A 138 -3.04 -0.16 17.26
N CYS A 139 -3.70 -0.81 16.30
CA CYS A 139 -3.05 -1.33 15.11
C CYS A 139 -2.35 -0.21 14.33
N GLY A 140 -3.05 0.88 14.01
CA GLY A 140 -2.47 1.99 13.25
C GLY A 140 -1.36 2.74 13.99
N LEU A 141 -1.51 2.97 15.30
CA LEU A 141 -0.49 3.64 16.13
C LEU A 141 0.84 2.89 16.17
N LEU A 142 0.81 1.56 16.17
CA LEU A 142 2.00 0.72 16.26
C LEU A 142 2.54 0.34 14.87
N ASN A 143 1.77 0.56 13.80
CA ASN A 143 2.12 0.14 12.45
C ASN A 143 2.91 1.20 11.67
N GLY A 144 4.20 1.34 12.03
CA GLY A 144 5.20 2.11 11.27
C GLY A 144 5.95 1.28 10.21
N ASN A 145 5.69 -0.03 10.13
CA ASN A 145 6.54 -0.99 9.44
C ASN A 145 6.70 -0.72 7.95
N VAL A 146 5.65 -0.27 7.26
CA VAL A 146 5.67 -0.03 5.80
C VAL A 146 6.76 0.98 5.41
N GLY A 147 6.91 2.06 6.18
CA GLY A 147 7.95 3.06 5.96
C GLY A 147 9.34 2.51 6.26
N VAL A 148 9.50 1.85 7.41
CA VAL A 148 10.78 1.29 7.86
C VAL A 148 11.29 0.20 6.91
N MET A 149 10.41 -0.69 6.42
CA MET A 149 10.79 -1.75 5.48
C MET A 149 11.31 -1.21 4.15
N LYS A 150 10.72 -0.13 3.62
CA LYS A 150 11.20 0.53 2.40
C LYS A 150 12.59 1.13 2.59
N SER A 151 12.86 1.67 3.79
CA SER A 151 14.19 2.16 4.16
C SER A 151 15.20 1.03 4.26
N VAL A 152 14.85 -0.08 4.92
CA VAL A 152 15.69 -1.29 4.97
C VAL A 152 16.00 -1.80 3.55
N MET A 153 15.00 -1.85 2.67
CA MET A 153 15.20 -2.24 1.26
C MET A 153 16.23 -1.33 0.57
N GLY A 154 16.13 -0.02 0.76
CA GLY A 154 17.08 0.95 0.20
C GLY A 154 18.49 0.88 0.79
N GLU A 155 18.63 0.39 2.03
CA GLU A 155 19.91 0.22 2.73
C GLU A 155 20.62 -1.09 2.35
N ILE A 156 19.87 -2.16 2.07
CA ILE A 156 20.44 -3.47 1.65
C ILE A 156 20.66 -3.58 0.13
N THR A 157 20.21 -2.58 -0.64
CA THR A 157 20.36 -2.51 -2.10
C THR A 157 21.27 -1.36 -2.52
N ASP A 158 21.89 -1.49 -3.69
CA ASP A 158 22.70 -0.45 -4.32
C ASP A 158 22.15 -0.04 -5.69
N SER A 159 22.79 0.94 -6.34
CA SER A 159 22.34 1.45 -7.64
C SER A 159 22.32 0.39 -8.75
N THR A 160 23.00 -0.74 -8.59
CA THR A 160 23.05 -1.83 -9.58
C THR A 160 21.92 -2.85 -9.43
N ASN A 161 21.35 -3.01 -8.23
CA ASN A 161 20.36 -4.05 -7.91
C ASN A 161 19.07 -3.55 -7.23
N ARG A 162 18.99 -2.25 -6.93
CA ARG A 162 17.82 -1.61 -6.30
C ARG A 162 16.52 -1.82 -7.07
N ALA A 163 16.56 -1.73 -8.40
CA ALA A 163 15.39 -1.99 -9.23
C ALA A 163 14.83 -3.40 -9.00
N ASP A 164 15.70 -4.40 -8.83
CA ASP A 164 15.27 -5.78 -8.56
C ASP A 164 14.67 -5.92 -7.16
N GLY A 165 15.28 -5.30 -6.14
CA GLY A 165 14.78 -5.33 -4.77
C GLY A 165 13.40 -4.66 -4.64
N PHE A 166 13.25 -3.46 -5.18
CA PHE A 166 11.96 -2.74 -5.15
C PHE A 166 10.90 -3.39 -6.03
N ALA A 167 11.27 -4.12 -7.09
CA ALA A 167 10.32 -4.90 -7.89
C ALA A 167 9.70 -6.08 -7.12
N MET A 168 10.35 -6.57 -6.05
CA MET A 168 9.80 -7.65 -5.22
C MET A 168 8.73 -7.17 -4.23
N ILE A 169 8.71 -5.88 -3.86
CA ILE A 169 7.75 -5.34 -2.89
C ILE A 169 6.31 -5.49 -3.40
N PRO A 170 5.94 -5.04 -4.61
CA PRO A 170 4.58 -5.23 -5.13
C PRO A 170 4.17 -6.70 -5.25
N VAL A 171 5.11 -7.60 -5.58
CA VAL A 171 4.86 -9.03 -5.71
C VAL A 171 4.43 -9.64 -4.38
N ILE A 172 5.17 -9.35 -3.30
CA ILE A 172 4.83 -9.85 -1.97
C ILE A 172 3.54 -9.21 -1.45
N TYR A 173 3.35 -7.92 -1.71
CA TYR A 173 2.11 -7.25 -1.34
C TYR A 173 0.90 -7.93 -2.01
N ALA A 174 0.99 -8.26 -3.30
CA ALA A 174 -0.05 -9.02 -4.02
C ALA A 174 -0.29 -10.42 -3.42
N LEU A 175 0.77 -11.12 -3.00
CA LEU A 175 0.63 -12.38 -2.25
C LEU A 175 -0.12 -12.17 -0.93
N GLY A 176 0.15 -11.07 -0.23
CA GLY A 176 -0.59 -10.70 0.98
C GLY A 176 -2.06 -10.40 0.70
N VAL A 177 -2.34 -9.63 -0.34
CA VAL A 177 -3.71 -9.35 -0.83
C VAL A 177 -4.44 -10.63 -1.26
N THR A 178 -3.72 -11.68 -1.67
CA THR A 178 -4.28 -13.00 -1.96
C THR A 178 -4.72 -13.70 -0.68
N VAL A 179 -3.79 -13.80 0.26
CA VAL A 179 -3.93 -14.65 1.45
C VAL A 179 -4.87 -14.01 2.47
N ALA A 180 -4.84 -12.69 2.64
CA ALA A 180 -5.61 -11.99 3.67
C ALA A 180 -7.13 -12.17 3.51
N PRO A 181 -7.75 -11.90 2.34
CA PRO A 181 -9.18 -12.04 2.15
C PRO A 181 -9.61 -13.50 2.17
N MET A 182 -8.76 -14.43 1.74
CA MET A 182 -9.01 -15.86 1.88
C MET A 182 -9.09 -16.27 3.36
N ILE A 183 -8.13 -15.85 4.19
CA ILE A 183 -8.17 -16.07 5.65
C ILE A 183 -9.46 -15.46 6.22
N GLY A 184 -9.72 -14.19 5.91
CA GLY A 184 -10.87 -13.44 6.40
C GLY A 184 -12.21 -14.08 6.07
N GLY A 185 -12.43 -14.38 4.79
CA GLY A 185 -13.70 -14.90 4.30
C GLY A 185 -13.91 -16.37 4.67
N SER A 186 -12.91 -17.24 4.44
CA SER A 186 -13.08 -18.70 4.59
C SER A 186 -13.15 -19.17 6.03
N LEU A 187 -12.48 -18.46 6.96
CA LEU A 187 -12.46 -18.81 8.37
C LEU A 187 -13.49 -18.04 9.20
N SER A 188 -14.25 -17.13 8.56
CA SER A 188 -15.38 -16.48 9.23
C SER A 188 -16.46 -17.49 9.62
N ARG A 189 -17.10 -17.27 10.77
CA ARG A 189 -18.16 -18.11 11.35
C ARG A 189 -17.79 -19.60 11.40
N PRO A 190 -16.72 -19.95 12.13
CA PRO A 190 -16.21 -21.32 12.17
C PRO A 190 -17.24 -22.33 12.69
N HIS A 191 -18.12 -21.92 13.61
CA HIS A 191 -19.19 -22.77 14.13
C HIS A 191 -20.21 -23.18 13.06
N GLU A 192 -20.55 -22.28 12.14
CA GLU A 192 -21.51 -22.55 11.06
C GLU A 192 -20.85 -23.33 9.92
N ARG A 193 -19.57 -23.06 9.66
CA ARG A 193 -18.86 -23.62 8.49
C ARG A 193 -18.18 -24.96 8.77
N PHE A 194 -17.65 -25.18 9.98
CA PHE A 194 -17.06 -26.44 10.41
C PHE A 194 -17.70 -26.90 11.72
N PRO A 195 -18.97 -27.32 11.69
CA PRO A 195 -19.76 -27.60 12.89
C PRO A 195 -19.20 -28.77 13.72
N GLU A 196 -18.49 -29.72 13.10
CA GLU A 196 -17.89 -30.86 13.79
C GLU A 196 -16.65 -30.49 14.60
N THR A 197 -15.85 -29.52 14.12
CA THR A 197 -14.58 -29.12 14.75
C THR A 197 -14.78 -28.00 15.79
N PHE A 198 -15.64 -27.02 15.50
CA PHE A 198 -15.80 -25.82 16.32
C PHE A 198 -17.15 -25.80 17.06
N THR A 199 -17.38 -26.79 17.92
CA THR A 199 -18.66 -27.02 18.63
C THR A 199 -18.92 -26.08 19.81
N SER A 200 -17.87 -25.50 20.41
CA SER A 200 -17.99 -24.67 21.61
C SER A 200 -18.81 -23.39 21.40
N ARG A 201 -19.54 -22.95 22.44
CA ARG A 201 -20.30 -21.69 22.49
C ARG A 201 -19.43 -20.46 22.18
N PHE A 202 -18.14 -20.51 22.51
CA PHE A 202 -17.19 -19.45 22.21
C PHE A 202 -17.19 -19.04 20.73
N TRP A 203 -17.27 -20.01 19.81
CA TRP A 203 -17.24 -19.75 18.37
C TRP A 203 -18.54 -19.18 17.82
N ARG A 204 -19.66 -19.34 18.54
CA ARG A 204 -20.92 -18.66 18.25
C ARG A 204 -20.87 -17.21 18.72
N ASP A 205 -20.32 -16.99 19.91
CA ASP A 205 -20.21 -15.67 20.49
C ASP A 205 -19.14 -14.79 19.80
N TYR A 206 -18.09 -15.41 19.23
CA TYR A 206 -16.98 -14.74 18.55
C TYR A 206 -16.77 -15.30 17.12
N PRO A 207 -17.71 -15.04 16.20
CA PRO A 207 -17.69 -15.63 14.85
C PRO A 207 -16.50 -15.21 13.99
N TYR A 208 -15.83 -14.09 14.33
CA TYR A 208 -14.69 -13.56 13.57
C TYR A 208 -13.35 -13.70 14.29
N PHE A 209 -13.29 -14.42 15.41
CA PHE A 209 -12.03 -14.59 16.16
C PHE A 209 -11.03 -15.49 15.43
N LEU A 210 -11.47 -16.56 14.78
CA LEU A 210 -10.60 -17.48 14.06
C LEU A 210 -9.75 -16.82 12.96
N PRO A 211 -10.32 -16.03 12.01
CA PRO A 211 -9.51 -15.33 11.01
C PRO A 211 -8.53 -14.34 11.66
N CYS A 212 -8.93 -13.70 12.76
CA CYS A 212 -8.06 -12.78 13.50
C CYS A 212 -6.87 -13.51 14.15
N VAL A 213 -7.09 -14.67 14.77
CA VAL A 213 -6.02 -15.49 15.37
C VAL A 213 -5.03 -15.96 14.32
N VAL A 214 -5.51 -16.39 13.14
CA VAL A 214 -4.62 -16.81 12.04
C VAL A 214 -3.78 -15.63 11.55
N SER A 215 -4.40 -14.48 11.30
CA SER A 215 -3.67 -13.25 10.93
C SER A 215 -2.66 -12.81 11.99
N ALA A 216 -3.03 -12.86 13.28
CA ALA A 216 -2.14 -12.55 14.39
C ALA A 216 -0.96 -13.53 14.49
N SER A 217 -1.21 -14.82 14.24
CA SER A 217 -0.18 -15.87 14.26
C SER A 217 0.87 -15.67 13.17
N VAL A 218 0.46 -15.22 11.97
CA VAL A 218 1.40 -14.88 10.89
C VAL A 218 2.29 -13.70 11.31
N SER A 219 1.73 -12.64 11.87
CA SER A 219 2.53 -11.50 12.37
C SER A 219 3.42 -11.89 13.55
N PHE A 220 2.96 -12.76 14.44
CA PHE A 220 3.78 -13.28 15.54
C PHE A 220 4.94 -14.14 15.03
N PHE A 221 4.72 -14.97 14.00
CA PHE A 221 5.79 -15.70 13.35
C PHE A 221 6.81 -14.76 12.67
N GLY A 222 6.32 -13.71 12.00
CA GLY A 222 7.15 -12.63 11.47
C GLY A 222 7.97 -11.95 12.57
N PHE A 223 7.39 -11.72 13.75
CA PHE A 223 8.09 -11.17 14.92
C PHE A 223 9.23 -12.09 15.38
N ILE A 224 9.00 -13.40 15.49
CA ILE A 224 10.04 -14.36 15.90
C ILE A 224 11.18 -14.42 14.87
N ILE A 225 10.86 -14.48 13.58
CA ILE A 225 11.86 -14.43 12.51
C ILE A 225 12.69 -13.15 12.59
N THR A 226 12.04 -12.01 12.77
CA THR A 226 12.71 -10.70 12.90
C THR A 226 13.64 -10.68 14.11
N LEU A 227 13.17 -11.21 15.24
CA LEU A 227 13.90 -11.21 16.50
C LEU A 227 15.21 -12.01 16.38
N ILE A 228 15.16 -13.18 15.74
CA ILE A 228 16.30 -14.10 15.67
C ILE A 228 17.22 -13.78 14.47
N LEU A 229 16.64 -13.55 13.28
CA LEU A 229 17.39 -13.58 12.02
C LEU A 229 17.67 -12.21 11.40
N LEU A 230 16.84 -11.18 11.66
CA LEU A 230 17.10 -9.85 11.12
C LEU A 230 18.31 -9.25 11.82
N LYS A 231 19.32 -8.82 11.03
CA LYS A 231 20.45 -8.04 11.54
C LYS A 231 20.12 -6.56 11.38
N GLU A 232 20.58 -5.75 12.33
CA GLU A 232 20.42 -4.29 12.29
C GLU A 232 21.16 -3.71 11.09
N THR A 233 20.52 -2.80 10.35
CA THR A 233 21.08 -2.16 9.15
C THR A 233 21.60 -0.76 9.43
N VAL A 234 21.10 -0.09 10.46
CA VAL A 234 21.61 1.21 10.88
C VAL A 234 22.93 1.02 11.64
N PRO A 235 24.04 1.66 11.21
CA PRO A 235 25.30 1.61 11.94
C PRO A 235 25.09 2.14 13.36
N ARG A 236 25.37 1.31 14.37
CA ARG A 236 25.43 1.76 15.77
C ARG A 236 26.48 2.87 15.80
N ARG A 237 26.13 4.08 16.25
CA ARG A 237 27.10 5.17 16.44
C ARG A 237 28.28 4.61 17.23
N SER A 238 29.37 4.26 16.55
CA SER A 238 30.67 4.22 17.20
C SER A 238 30.96 5.65 17.62
N HIS A 239 31.47 5.81 18.83
CA HIS A 239 32.20 7.00 19.20
C HIS A 239 33.39 7.12 18.24
N ASP A 240 33.17 7.66 17.04
CA ASP A 240 34.25 8.13 16.19
C ASP A 240 34.70 9.47 16.78
N GLU A 241 35.61 9.39 17.75
CA GLU A 241 36.35 10.52 18.31
C GLU A 241 37.28 11.19 17.28
N ASN A 242 37.34 10.71 16.04
CA ASN A 242 38.09 11.34 14.96
C ASN A 242 37.14 12.03 13.98
N GLY A 243 36.98 13.34 14.18
CA GLY A 243 36.05 14.23 13.47
C GLY A 243 36.32 14.43 11.98
N MET A 244 36.14 13.38 11.18
CA MET A 244 36.18 13.46 9.72
C MET A 244 35.04 12.64 9.09
N SER A 245 33.80 12.95 9.48
CA SER A 245 32.63 12.53 8.69
C SER A 245 32.48 13.51 7.50
N PRO A 246 32.37 13.05 6.24
CA PRO A 246 32.16 13.94 5.11
C PRO A 246 30.89 14.79 5.29
N PRO A 247 30.87 16.05 4.82
CA PRO A 247 29.79 17.02 5.10
C PRO A 247 28.40 16.62 4.58
N ASP A 248 28.31 15.66 3.65
CA ASP A 248 27.04 15.12 3.10
C ASP A 248 26.28 14.15 4.04
N SER A 249 26.73 14.00 5.29
CA SER A 249 26.36 12.87 6.15
C SER A 249 25.19 13.09 7.13
N LYS A 250 24.55 14.26 7.16
CA LYS A 250 23.41 14.51 8.07
C LYS A 250 22.07 14.34 7.33
N PRO A 251 21.05 13.69 7.95
CA PRO A 251 19.71 13.66 7.37
C PRO A 251 19.21 15.10 7.20
N VAL A 252 18.73 15.44 6.00
CA VAL A 252 18.28 16.81 5.74
C VAL A 252 17.02 17.10 6.56
N PRO A 253 16.86 18.33 7.09
CA PRO A 253 15.64 18.72 7.78
C PRO A 253 14.42 18.59 6.86
N LEU A 254 13.27 18.24 7.43
CA LEU A 254 12.02 17.99 6.69
C LEU A 254 11.66 19.08 5.68
N ARG A 255 11.94 20.35 5.99
CA ARG A 255 11.67 21.47 5.09
C ARG A 255 12.49 21.41 3.80
N GLN A 256 13.72 20.88 3.87
CA GLN A 256 14.59 20.72 2.70
C GLN A 256 14.24 19.46 1.88
N LEU A 257 13.41 18.55 2.41
CA LEU A 257 12.87 17.43 1.65
C LEU A 257 11.71 17.83 0.73
N LEU A 258 11.14 19.02 0.89
CA LEU A 258 10.05 19.54 0.07
C LEU A 258 10.57 20.07 -1.28
N THR A 259 11.40 19.29 -1.95
CA THR A 259 11.89 19.59 -3.30
C THR A 259 10.84 19.20 -4.34
N TYR A 260 10.90 19.82 -5.51
CA TYR A 260 9.98 19.50 -6.61
C TYR A 260 9.95 18.00 -6.96
N PRO A 261 11.09 17.29 -7.10
CA PRO A 261 11.11 15.84 -7.35
C PRO A 261 10.38 15.00 -6.30
N VAL A 262 10.56 15.33 -5.02
CA VAL A 262 9.93 14.60 -3.91
C VAL A 262 8.43 14.91 -3.90
N LEU A 263 8.04 16.18 -4.00
CA LEU A 263 6.65 16.60 -3.95
C LEU A 263 5.82 16.01 -5.10
N ILE A 264 6.34 15.99 -6.33
CA ILE A 264 5.58 15.43 -7.46
C ILE A 264 5.45 13.91 -7.37
N SER A 265 6.49 13.23 -6.86
CA SER A 265 6.47 11.79 -6.62
C SER A 265 5.47 11.44 -5.51
N ILE A 266 5.42 12.24 -4.43
CA ILE A 266 4.43 12.12 -3.35
C ILE A 266 3.01 12.36 -3.89
N ALA A 267 2.79 13.44 -4.65
CA ALA A 267 1.48 13.76 -5.21
C ALA A 267 0.93 12.60 -6.05
N ASN A 268 1.77 11.97 -6.87
CA ASN A 268 1.40 10.81 -7.67
C ASN A 268 1.05 9.58 -6.84
N TYR A 269 1.81 9.31 -5.77
CA TYR A 269 1.50 8.19 -4.88
C TYR A 269 0.21 8.46 -4.10
N VAL A 270 0.01 9.70 -3.65
CA VAL A 270 -1.21 10.14 -2.96
C VAL A 270 -2.43 9.93 -3.86
N SER A 271 -2.38 10.36 -5.13
CA SER A 271 -3.46 10.12 -6.10
C SER A 271 -3.73 8.63 -6.31
N LEU A 272 -2.69 7.83 -6.53
CA LEU A 272 -2.82 6.38 -6.73
C LEU A 272 -3.42 5.68 -5.51
N ALA A 273 -2.87 5.95 -4.32
CA ALA A 273 -3.31 5.32 -3.08
C ALA A 273 -4.73 5.76 -2.67
N PHE A 274 -5.10 7.00 -2.97
CA PHE A 274 -6.44 7.51 -2.70
C PHE A 274 -7.48 6.85 -3.61
N LEU A 275 -7.24 6.78 -4.92
CA LEU A 275 -8.18 6.11 -5.82
C LEU A 275 -8.26 4.60 -5.54
N GLU A 276 -7.13 3.95 -5.24
CA GLU A 276 -7.06 2.53 -4.86
C GLU A 276 -7.93 2.24 -3.65
N ILE A 277 -7.76 2.98 -2.54
CA ILE A 277 -8.48 2.68 -1.31
C ILE A 277 -10.00 2.83 -1.48
N ASN A 278 -10.44 3.75 -2.34
CA ASN A 278 -11.86 3.91 -2.66
C ASN A 278 -12.41 2.68 -3.41
N ILE A 279 -11.64 2.12 -4.34
CA ILE A 279 -11.99 0.85 -5.01
C ILE A 279 -12.09 -0.30 -4.00
N TYR A 280 -11.08 -0.45 -3.14
CA TYR A 280 -11.04 -1.54 -2.15
C TYR A 280 -12.14 -1.43 -1.09
N ALA A 281 -12.62 -0.22 -0.76
CA ALA A 281 -13.79 -0.05 0.09
C ALA A 281 -15.11 -0.32 -0.64
N LEU A 282 -15.21 0.05 -1.92
CA LEU A 282 -16.46 -0.02 -2.69
C LEU A 282 -16.78 -1.42 -3.20
N ILE A 283 -15.78 -2.20 -3.65
CA ILE A 283 -16.01 -3.52 -4.24
C ILE A 283 -16.60 -4.52 -3.24
N PRO A 284 -16.03 -4.74 -2.03
CA PRO A 284 -16.61 -5.67 -1.07
C PRO A 284 -18.02 -5.23 -0.62
N LEU A 285 -18.24 -3.92 -0.49
CA LEU A 285 -19.56 -3.37 -0.19
C LEU A 285 -20.55 -3.71 -1.32
N PHE A 286 -20.21 -3.43 -2.58
CA PHE A 286 -21.02 -3.80 -3.75
C PHE A 286 -21.32 -5.30 -3.80
N MET A 287 -20.32 -6.14 -3.51
CA MET A 287 -20.48 -7.59 -3.49
C MET A 287 -21.41 -8.07 -2.37
N ALA A 288 -21.36 -7.46 -1.19
CA ALA A 288 -22.15 -7.87 -0.03
C ALA A 288 -23.59 -7.33 -0.03
N MET A 289 -23.85 -6.19 -0.69
CA MET A 289 -25.17 -5.55 -0.64
C MET A 289 -26.26 -6.35 -1.39
N PRO A 290 -27.54 -6.21 -1.00
CA PRO A 290 -28.65 -6.92 -1.64
C PRO A 290 -28.85 -6.54 -3.11
N THR A 291 -29.35 -7.49 -3.88
CA THR A 291 -29.68 -7.31 -5.31
C THR A 291 -30.72 -6.23 -5.57
N SER A 292 -31.62 -5.95 -4.61
CA SER A 292 -32.67 -4.93 -4.72
C SER A 292 -32.17 -3.50 -4.88
N ILE A 293 -30.96 -3.21 -4.39
CA ILE A 293 -30.30 -1.91 -4.54
C ILE A 293 -29.12 -1.95 -5.51
N GLY A 294 -28.98 -3.04 -6.28
CA GLY A 294 -27.93 -3.22 -7.28
C GLY A 294 -26.60 -3.72 -6.73
N GLY A 295 -26.59 -4.50 -5.65
CA GLY A 295 -25.43 -5.29 -5.18
C GLY A 295 -25.52 -6.77 -5.59
N MET A 296 -24.51 -7.59 -5.24
CA MET A 296 -24.45 -9.01 -5.63
C MET A 296 -24.91 -10.01 -4.56
N GLU A 297 -25.13 -9.56 -3.31
CA GLU A 297 -25.60 -10.39 -2.19
C GLU A 297 -24.73 -11.64 -1.93
N LEU A 298 -23.42 -11.48 -2.05
CA LEU A 298 -22.44 -12.55 -1.85
C LEU A 298 -22.09 -12.73 -0.37
N SER A 299 -21.79 -13.97 0.01
CA SER A 299 -21.27 -14.30 1.34
C SER A 299 -19.80 -13.86 1.50
N PRO A 300 -19.32 -13.60 2.74
CA PRO A 300 -17.91 -13.28 3.01
C PRO A 300 -16.93 -14.30 2.43
N ALA A 301 -17.28 -15.58 2.46
CA ALA A 301 -16.44 -16.65 1.92
C ALA A 301 -16.25 -16.48 0.41
N MET A 302 -17.33 -16.20 -0.34
CA MET A 302 -17.25 -15.98 -1.79
C MET A 302 -16.45 -14.72 -2.12
N ILE A 303 -16.67 -13.62 -1.37
CA ILE A 303 -15.87 -12.40 -1.50
C ILE A 303 -14.38 -12.71 -1.26
N GLY A 304 -14.07 -13.46 -0.20
CA GLY A 304 -12.71 -13.90 0.12
C GLY A 304 -12.08 -14.75 -0.98
N TYR A 305 -12.82 -15.67 -1.59
CA TYR A 305 -12.35 -16.47 -2.73
C TYR A 305 -12.10 -15.64 -3.99
N LEU A 306 -12.96 -14.66 -4.28
CA LEU A 306 -12.79 -13.76 -5.42
C LEU A 306 -11.55 -12.88 -5.27
N PHE A 307 -11.37 -12.24 -4.12
CA PHE A 307 -10.17 -11.46 -3.83
C PHE A 307 -8.92 -12.34 -3.75
N GLY A 308 -9.04 -13.58 -3.26
CA GLY A 308 -7.96 -14.57 -3.31
C GLY A 308 -7.55 -14.90 -4.76
N ALA A 309 -8.51 -15.24 -5.62
CA ALA A 309 -8.24 -15.51 -7.03
C ALA A 309 -7.61 -14.31 -7.75
N PHE A 310 -8.14 -13.10 -7.50
CA PHE A 310 -7.57 -11.85 -8.00
C PHE A 310 -6.13 -11.65 -7.51
N GLY A 311 -5.89 -11.77 -6.21
CA GLY A 311 -4.55 -11.61 -5.63
C GLY A 311 -3.55 -12.58 -6.23
N ALA A 312 -3.93 -13.86 -6.39
CA ALA A 312 -3.05 -14.89 -6.95
C ALA A 312 -2.68 -14.57 -8.40
N PHE A 313 -3.68 -14.20 -9.21
CA PHE A 313 -3.46 -13.74 -10.58
C PHE A 313 -2.57 -12.49 -10.61
N ASN A 314 -2.89 -11.48 -9.80
CA ASN A 314 -2.15 -10.23 -9.73
C ASN A 314 -0.68 -10.47 -9.33
N GLY A 315 -0.41 -11.31 -8.32
CA GLY A 315 0.96 -11.64 -7.91
C GLY A 315 1.77 -12.31 -9.02
N ILE A 316 1.19 -13.28 -9.73
CA ILE A 316 1.82 -13.94 -10.87
C ILE A 316 2.07 -12.91 -11.99
N TYR A 317 1.06 -12.10 -12.30
CA TYR A 317 1.14 -11.07 -13.33
C TYR A 317 2.22 -10.02 -13.01
N GLN A 318 2.28 -9.49 -11.78
CA GLN A 318 3.32 -8.54 -11.35
C GLN A 318 4.71 -9.16 -11.48
N THR A 319 4.88 -10.39 -10.99
CA THR A 319 6.19 -11.08 -11.02
C THR A 319 6.70 -11.27 -12.45
N LEU A 320 5.82 -11.67 -13.37
CA LEU A 320 6.21 -11.97 -14.74
C LEU A 320 6.29 -10.70 -15.61
N CYS A 321 5.38 -9.76 -15.43
CA CYS A 321 5.17 -8.68 -16.39
C CYS A 321 5.79 -7.35 -15.96
N PHE A 322 5.90 -7.05 -14.65
CA PHE A 322 6.31 -5.73 -14.16
C PHE A 322 7.63 -5.24 -14.75
N ALA A 323 8.73 -5.96 -14.51
CA ALA A 323 10.05 -5.55 -14.98
C ALA A 323 10.17 -5.54 -16.52
N ARG A 324 9.37 -6.35 -17.24
CA ARG A 324 9.36 -6.38 -18.71
C ARG A 324 8.63 -5.16 -19.27
N ILE A 325 7.45 -4.87 -18.73
CA ILE A 325 6.61 -3.75 -19.16
C ILE A 325 7.27 -2.42 -18.76
N ALA A 326 7.76 -2.29 -17.53
CA ALA A 326 8.43 -1.08 -17.06
C ALA A 326 9.66 -0.73 -17.92
N ARG A 327 10.52 -1.71 -18.23
CA ARG A 327 11.68 -1.48 -19.11
C ARG A 327 11.31 -1.19 -20.56
N ARG A 328 10.24 -1.80 -21.08
CA ARG A 328 9.82 -1.63 -22.49
C ARG A 328 9.08 -0.32 -22.75
N PHE A 329 8.19 0.08 -21.84
CA PHE A 329 7.32 1.24 -22.03
C PHE A 329 7.77 2.46 -21.21
N GLY A 330 8.61 2.28 -20.20
CA GLY A 330 9.02 3.32 -19.26
C GLY A 330 8.03 3.49 -18.11
N GLU A 331 8.55 3.88 -16.95
CA GLU A 331 7.80 3.99 -15.68
C GLU A 331 6.66 5.01 -15.78
N ARG A 332 6.90 6.15 -16.44
CA ARG A 332 5.86 7.18 -16.63
C ARG A 332 4.67 6.66 -17.42
N ARG A 333 4.88 5.91 -18.50
CA ARG A 333 3.78 5.41 -19.34
C ARG A 333 2.95 4.37 -18.60
N VAL A 334 3.62 3.48 -17.85
CA VAL A 334 2.94 2.50 -16.98
C VAL A 334 2.09 3.22 -15.93
N MET A 335 2.61 4.29 -15.32
CA MET A 335 1.86 5.09 -14.35
C MET A 335 0.62 5.76 -14.99
N ILE A 336 0.75 6.32 -16.20
CA ILE A 336 -0.39 6.90 -16.94
C ILE A 336 -1.44 5.83 -17.21
N THR A 337 -1.04 4.67 -17.73
CA THR A 337 -1.96 3.56 -18.01
C THR A 337 -2.68 3.10 -16.74
N ALA A 338 -1.94 2.92 -15.63
CA ALA A 338 -2.52 2.53 -14.34
C ALA A 338 -3.59 3.52 -13.87
N MET A 339 -3.32 4.82 -13.99
CA MET A 339 -4.26 5.87 -13.60
C MET A 339 -5.48 5.94 -14.51
N SER A 340 -5.31 5.71 -15.82
CA SER A 340 -6.42 5.66 -16.78
C SER A 340 -7.38 4.49 -16.57
N MET A 341 -7.00 3.45 -15.81
CA MET A 341 -7.89 2.33 -15.51
C MET A 341 -8.96 2.68 -14.47
N PHE A 342 -8.71 3.63 -13.57
CA PHE A 342 -9.63 3.96 -12.47
C PHE A 342 -11.02 4.42 -12.95
N PRO A 343 -11.16 5.39 -13.88
CA PRO A 343 -12.47 5.77 -14.39
C PRO A 343 -13.22 4.59 -15.02
N ILE A 344 -12.49 3.71 -15.73
CA ILE A 344 -13.08 2.53 -16.39
C ILE A 344 -13.62 1.56 -15.33
N ILE A 345 -12.87 1.31 -14.26
CA ILE A 345 -13.28 0.43 -13.15
C ILE A 345 -14.55 0.96 -12.47
N PHE A 346 -14.62 2.26 -12.15
CA PHE A 346 -15.83 2.85 -11.56
C PHE A 346 -17.03 2.81 -12.50
N LEU A 347 -16.83 2.99 -13.80
CA LEU A 347 -17.90 2.84 -14.80
C LEU A 347 -18.35 1.38 -14.95
N LEU A 348 -17.45 0.40 -14.85
CA LEU A 348 -17.82 -1.01 -14.83
C LEU A 348 -18.68 -1.35 -13.62
N LEU A 349 -18.33 -0.82 -12.43
CA LEU A 349 -19.16 -0.96 -11.22
C LEU A 349 -20.55 -0.35 -11.42
N LEU A 350 -20.64 0.84 -12.03
CA LEU A 350 -21.90 1.47 -12.40
C LEU A 350 -22.74 0.56 -13.31
N THR A 351 -22.15 0.06 -14.40
CA THR A 351 -22.84 -0.81 -15.36
C THR A 351 -23.35 -2.09 -14.70
N MET A 352 -22.51 -2.74 -13.87
CA MET A 352 -22.90 -3.94 -13.13
C MET A 352 -24.06 -3.67 -12.18
N SER A 353 -24.02 -2.54 -11.45
CA SER A 353 -25.07 -2.16 -10.51
C SER A 353 -26.42 -1.89 -11.21
N ILE A 354 -26.41 -1.20 -12.36
CA ILE A 354 -27.61 -0.99 -13.19
C ILE A 354 -28.18 -2.33 -13.68
N MET A 355 -27.32 -3.23 -14.17
CA MET A 355 -27.73 -4.54 -14.66
C MET A 355 -28.38 -5.37 -13.55
N LEU A 356 -27.79 -5.41 -12.35
CA LEU A 356 -28.32 -6.16 -11.21
C LEU A 356 -29.69 -5.62 -10.77
N LYS A 357 -29.82 -4.28 -10.64
CA LYS A 357 -31.09 -3.64 -10.25
C LYS A 357 -32.21 -3.91 -11.26
N ASN A 358 -31.88 -3.95 -12.54
CA ASN A 358 -32.83 -4.21 -13.64
C ASN A 358 -33.05 -5.70 -13.92
N ARG A 359 -32.56 -6.61 -13.06
CA ARG A 359 -32.63 -8.08 -13.25
C ARG A 359 -32.04 -8.55 -14.59
N GLY A 360 -30.96 -7.91 -15.02
CA GLY A 360 -30.18 -8.28 -16.19
C GLY A 360 -29.52 -9.67 -16.05
N PRO A 361 -29.00 -10.22 -17.15
CA PRO A 361 -28.40 -11.56 -17.18
C PRO A 361 -27.15 -11.64 -16.28
N GLN A 362 -27.18 -12.55 -15.31
CA GLN A 362 -26.12 -12.68 -14.30
C GLN A 362 -24.74 -13.00 -14.88
N TRP A 363 -24.67 -13.77 -15.98
CA TRP A 363 -23.39 -14.12 -16.62
C TRP A 363 -22.63 -12.90 -17.16
N ILE A 364 -23.35 -11.83 -17.57
CA ILE A 364 -22.72 -10.57 -17.99
C ILE A 364 -22.05 -9.90 -16.79
N VAL A 365 -22.71 -9.87 -15.63
CA VAL A 365 -22.16 -9.28 -14.39
C VAL A 365 -20.87 -9.99 -14.00
N TRP A 366 -20.85 -11.33 -14.02
CA TRP A 366 -19.64 -12.11 -13.74
C TRP A 366 -18.52 -11.87 -14.76
N THR A 367 -18.86 -11.68 -16.03
CA THR A 367 -17.89 -11.34 -17.08
C THR A 367 -17.29 -9.95 -16.85
N LEU A 368 -18.13 -8.95 -16.56
CA LEU A 368 -17.68 -7.58 -16.25
C LEU A 368 -16.83 -7.55 -14.97
N LEU A 369 -17.19 -8.33 -13.95
CA LEU A 369 -16.41 -8.46 -12.73
C LEU A 369 -15.02 -9.05 -13.01
N THR A 370 -14.94 -10.06 -13.87
CA THR A 370 -13.67 -10.66 -14.29
C THR A 370 -12.81 -9.65 -15.05
N CYS A 371 -13.40 -8.93 -16.02
CA CYS A 371 -12.73 -7.84 -16.72
C CYS A 371 -12.22 -6.76 -15.76
N MET A 372 -13.03 -6.38 -14.77
CA MET A 372 -12.66 -5.40 -13.76
C MET A 372 -11.42 -5.85 -12.96
N PHE A 373 -11.36 -7.11 -12.53
CA PHE A 373 -10.18 -7.65 -11.83
C PHE A 373 -8.93 -7.70 -12.72
N LEU A 374 -9.06 -7.97 -14.01
CA LEU A 374 -7.92 -7.89 -14.94
C LEU A 374 -7.39 -6.46 -15.05
N LEU A 375 -8.28 -5.45 -15.14
CA LEU A 375 -7.89 -4.04 -15.16
C LEU A 375 -7.24 -3.61 -13.84
N MET A 376 -7.72 -4.11 -12.70
CA MET A 376 -7.11 -3.86 -11.39
C MET A 376 -5.67 -4.39 -11.31
N ALA A 377 -5.38 -5.56 -11.91
CA ALA A 377 -4.01 -6.08 -11.92
C ALA A 377 -3.06 -5.17 -12.74
N MET A 378 -3.55 -4.57 -13.82
CA MET A 378 -2.80 -3.58 -14.60
C MET A 378 -2.62 -2.27 -13.84
N MET A 379 -3.65 -1.83 -13.12
CA MET A 379 -3.63 -0.65 -12.24
C MET A 379 -2.56 -0.79 -11.14
N ASP A 380 -2.45 -1.95 -10.49
CA ASP A 380 -1.51 -2.19 -9.38
C ASP A 380 -0.03 -2.02 -9.78
N MET A 381 0.30 -2.14 -11.07
CA MET A 381 1.66 -1.88 -11.57
C MET A 381 2.11 -0.44 -11.29
N GLY A 382 1.18 0.49 -11.14
CA GLY A 382 1.46 1.88 -10.77
C GLY A 382 2.22 2.00 -9.44
N PHE A 383 2.00 1.09 -8.48
CA PHE A 383 2.72 1.12 -7.20
C PHE A 383 4.20 0.82 -7.36
N GLY A 384 4.56 -0.13 -8.22
CA GLY A 384 5.95 -0.41 -8.51
C GLY A 384 6.66 0.80 -9.13
N CYS A 385 6.01 1.48 -10.09
CA CYS A 385 6.57 2.69 -10.72
C CYS A 385 6.69 3.85 -9.73
N VAL A 386 5.67 4.12 -8.91
CA VAL A 386 5.70 5.26 -7.98
C VAL A 386 6.74 5.06 -6.87
N PHE A 387 7.00 3.82 -6.44
CA PHE A 387 8.07 3.54 -5.48
C PHE A 387 9.46 3.81 -6.06
N ILE A 388 9.68 3.53 -7.34
CA ILE A 388 10.93 3.91 -8.04
C ILE A 388 11.08 5.43 -8.01
N TYR A 389 10.05 6.20 -8.38
CA TYR A 389 10.10 7.67 -8.35
C TYR A 389 10.37 8.24 -6.96
N ILE A 390 9.70 7.72 -5.91
CA ILE A 390 9.93 8.16 -4.53
C ILE A 390 11.38 7.89 -4.12
N THR A 391 11.88 6.70 -4.41
CA THR A 391 13.24 6.29 -4.04
C THR A 391 14.30 7.15 -4.73
N THR A 392 14.16 7.39 -6.03
CA THR A 392 15.12 8.19 -6.78
C THR A 392 14.98 9.70 -6.55
N SER A 393 13.81 10.16 -6.08
CA SER A 393 13.61 11.58 -5.73
C SER A 393 14.31 12.00 -4.43
N SER A 394 14.71 11.05 -3.58
CA SER A 394 15.31 11.35 -2.29
C SER A 394 16.71 11.98 -2.46
N PRO A 395 17.01 13.12 -1.81
CA PRO A 395 18.27 13.85 -2.05
C PRO A 395 19.53 13.07 -1.70
N ASN A 396 19.47 12.18 -0.71
CA ASN A 396 20.60 11.34 -0.29
C ASN A 396 20.09 10.05 0.38
N LYS A 397 20.94 9.01 0.43
CA LYS A 397 20.58 7.69 0.99
C LYS A 397 20.14 7.76 2.46
N ARG A 398 20.74 8.65 3.27
CA ARG A 398 20.40 8.82 4.69
C ARG A 398 19.05 9.49 4.92
N SER A 399 18.51 10.20 3.93
CA SER A 399 17.21 10.86 4.01
C SER A 399 16.08 10.02 3.44
N LEU A 400 16.39 8.84 2.87
CA LEU A 400 15.38 7.92 2.33
C LEU A 400 14.34 7.53 3.38
N GLY A 401 14.75 7.33 4.65
CA GLY A 401 13.84 7.06 5.76
C GLY A 401 12.88 8.22 6.05
N ALA A 402 13.39 9.45 6.06
CA ALA A 402 12.57 10.64 6.23
C ALA A 402 11.66 10.91 5.02
N THR A 403 12.14 10.69 3.78
CA THR A 403 11.33 10.76 2.56
C THR A 403 10.19 9.75 2.62
N ASN A 404 10.49 8.46 2.86
CA ASN A 404 9.48 7.42 2.99
C ASN A 404 8.49 7.69 4.13
N GLY A 405 8.96 8.20 5.27
CA GLY A 405 8.12 8.59 6.39
C GLY A 405 7.16 9.73 6.02
N LEU A 406 7.64 10.78 5.36
CA LEU A 406 6.83 11.89 4.87
C LEU A 406 5.80 11.40 3.85
N THR A 407 6.24 10.65 2.84
CA THR A 407 5.39 10.05 1.81
C THR A 407 4.30 9.18 2.43
N GLN A 408 4.65 8.26 3.33
CA GLN A 408 3.71 7.36 3.95
C GLN A 408 2.73 8.11 4.86
N THR A 409 3.16 9.20 5.50
CA THR A 409 2.26 10.08 6.28
C THR A 409 1.20 10.70 5.37
N THR A 410 1.61 11.33 4.26
CA THR A 410 0.65 11.96 3.33
C THR A 410 -0.30 10.92 2.70
N VAL A 411 0.21 9.73 2.37
CA VAL A 411 -0.60 8.61 1.88
C VAL A 411 -1.60 8.12 2.94
N SER A 412 -1.18 8.03 4.20
CA SER A 412 -2.06 7.61 5.30
C SER A 412 -3.18 8.63 5.54
N ILE A 413 -2.90 9.93 5.42
CA ILE A 413 -3.92 10.99 5.52
C ILE A 413 -5.01 10.80 4.46
N VAL A 414 -4.64 10.58 3.20
CA VAL A 414 -5.66 10.38 2.15
C VAL A 414 -6.36 9.03 2.27
N ARG A 415 -5.65 7.97 2.68
CA ARG A 415 -6.24 6.65 2.93
C ARG A 415 -7.21 6.65 4.12
N ALA A 416 -7.03 7.55 5.08
CA ALA A 416 -8.01 7.78 6.15
C ALA A 416 -9.32 8.38 5.63
N ILE A 417 -9.28 9.19 4.57
CA ILE A 417 -10.46 9.86 4.03
C ILE A 417 -11.25 8.93 3.11
N GLY A 418 -10.55 8.12 2.30
CA GLY A 418 -11.13 7.34 1.21
C GLY A 418 -12.31 6.43 1.60
N PRO A 419 -12.13 5.41 2.46
CA PRO A 419 -13.19 4.48 2.84
C PRO A 419 -14.42 5.19 3.39
N ALA A 420 -14.26 6.04 4.41
CA ALA A 420 -15.35 6.81 4.98
C ALA A 420 -16.06 7.68 3.93
N MET A 421 -15.33 8.36 3.04
CA MET A 421 -15.92 9.16 1.96
C MET A 421 -16.75 8.27 1.01
N THR A 422 -16.17 7.17 0.53
CA THR A 422 -16.80 6.32 -0.48
C THR A 422 -18.00 5.56 0.05
N THR A 423 -17.91 4.97 1.25
CA THR A 423 -19.04 4.22 1.82
C THR A 423 -20.17 5.15 2.28
N SER A 424 -19.84 6.34 2.79
CA SER A 424 -20.84 7.37 3.09
C SER A 424 -21.50 7.89 1.82
N LEU A 425 -20.72 8.14 0.77
CA LEU A 425 -21.24 8.60 -0.52
C LEU A 425 -22.13 7.53 -1.17
N PHE A 426 -21.79 6.25 -1.04
CA PHE A 426 -22.66 5.14 -1.44
C PHE A 426 -24.00 5.18 -0.69
N SER A 427 -23.96 5.23 0.65
CA SER A 427 -25.17 5.26 1.48
C SER A 427 -26.05 6.49 1.19
N PHE A 428 -25.42 7.66 1.05
CA PHE A 428 -26.08 8.90 0.66
C PHE A 428 -26.70 8.80 -0.74
N SER A 429 -26.00 8.19 -1.69
CA SER A 429 -26.47 8.02 -3.06
C SER A 429 -27.73 7.16 -3.11
N VAL A 430 -27.73 6.03 -2.40
CA VAL A 430 -28.87 5.12 -2.33
C VAL A 430 -30.05 5.75 -1.58
N THR A 431 -29.79 6.43 -0.45
CA THR A 431 -30.87 6.98 0.40
C THR A 431 -31.56 8.18 -0.23
N ASN A 432 -30.81 9.11 -0.84
CA ASN A 432 -31.35 10.31 -1.47
C ASN A 432 -31.64 10.11 -2.96
N ASN A 433 -31.50 8.89 -3.48
CA ASN A 433 -31.66 8.56 -4.89
C ASN A 433 -30.81 9.45 -5.82
N LEU A 434 -29.61 9.83 -5.38
CA LEU A 434 -28.69 10.69 -6.14
C LEU A 434 -28.29 9.98 -7.44
N LEU A 435 -28.56 10.61 -8.59
CA LEU A 435 -28.39 10.01 -9.91
C LEU A 435 -29.01 8.60 -10.01
N GLY A 436 -30.20 8.40 -9.45
CA GLY A 436 -30.90 7.11 -9.49
C GLY A 436 -30.39 6.06 -8.51
N GLY A 437 -29.59 6.49 -7.51
CA GLY A 437 -28.90 5.62 -6.56
C GLY A 437 -27.44 5.36 -6.91
N TYR A 438 -26.95 5.89 -8.04
CA TYR A 438 -25.64 5.57 -8.60
C TYR A 438 -24.61 6.68 -8.45
N GLY A 439 -24.94 7.75 -7.72
CA GLY A 439 -24.10 8.95 -7.59
C GLY A 439 -22.64 8.68 -7.23
N VAL A 440 -22.40 7.73 -6.32
CA VAL A 440 -21.06 7.31 -5.89
C VAL A 440 -20.15 6.89 -7.04
N TYR A 441 -20.65 6.08 -7.99
CA TYR A 441 -19.82 5.59 -9.09
C TYR A 441 -19.45 6.70 -10.07
N VAL A 442 -20.40 7.60 -10.36
CA VAL A 442 -20.21 8.73 -11.27
C VAL A 442 -19.24 9.74 -10.67
N ILE A 443 -19.43 10.10 -9.39
CA ILE A 443 -18.56 11.05 -8.69
C ILE A 443 -17.12 10.52 -8.60
N LEU A 444 -16.93 9.24 -8.24
CA LEU A 444 -15.60 8.63 -8.19
C LEU A 444 -14.95 8.49 -9.57
N SER A 445 -15.74 8.27 -10.63
CA SER A 445 -15.25 8.28 -12.00
C SER A 445 -14.73 9.67 -12.40
N ILE A 446 -15.49 10.73 -12.10
CA ILE A 446 -15.10 12.13 -12.38
C ILE A 446 -13.85 12.49 -11.57
N LEU A 447 -13.81 12.13 -10.29
CA LEU A 447 -12.66 12.34 -9.41
C LEU A 447 -11.40 11.65 -9.95
N SER A 448 -11.55 10.43 -10.47
CA SER A 448 -10.45 9.70 -11.11
C SER A 448 -9.93 10.41 -12.35
N CYS A 449 -10.83 10.90 -13.21
CA CYS A 449 -10.45 11.70 -14.38
C CYS A 449 -9.72 13.00 -13.99
N ALA A 450 -10.17 13.67 -12.93
CA ALA A 450 -9.57 14.91 -12.45
C ALA A 450 -8.14 14.72 -11.90
N MET A 451 -7.80 13.51 -11.42
CA MET A 451 -6.46 13.20 -10.91
C MET A 451 -5.46 12.76 -12.00
N LEU A 452 -5.91 12.39 -13.20
CA LEU A 452 -5.04 11.96 -14.31
C LEU A 452 -3.92 12.96 -14.67
N PRO A 453 -4.17 14.28 -14.74
CA PRO A 453 -3.13 15.25 -15.13
C PRO A 453 -1.92 15.26 -14.21
N ILE A 454 -2.07 14.89 -12.92
CA ILE A 454 -0.98 14.88 -11.93
C ILE A 454 0.18 13.96 -12.38
N VAL A 455 -0.15 12.89 -13.11
CA VAL A 455 0.82 11.90 -13.58
C VAL A 455 1.61 12.41 -14.77
N THR A 456 1.02 13.30 -15.55
CA THR A 456 1.70 13.89 -16.71
C THR A 456 2.88 14.77 -16.32
N CYS A 457 2.87 15.30 -15.10
CA CYS A 457 3.94 16.10 -14.49
C CYS A 457 5.16 15.28 -14.06
N LEU A 458 5.10 13.94 -14.04
CA LEU A 458 6.28 13.12 -13.79
C LEU A 458 7.24 13.18 -14.99
N PRO A 459 8.56 13.20 -14.74
CA PRO A 459 9.53 13.14 -15.82
C PRO A 459 9.48 11.78 -16.54
N PRO A 460 9.79 11.72 -17.86
CA PRO A 460 9.74 10.48 -18.65
C PRO A 460 10.65 9.36 -18.12
N LYS A 461 11.77 9.72 -17.50
CA LYS A 461 12.66 8.80 -16.80
C LYS A 461 12.65 9.13 -15.30
N PRO A 462 12.83 8.13 -14.40
CA PRO A 462 13.05 8.39 -12.99
C PRO A 462 14.23 9.35 -12.76
N TRP A 463 14.21 10.05 -11.63
CA TRP A 463 15.26 11.00 -11.25
C TRP A 463 16.64 10.34 -11.25
N GLU A 464 17.67 11.04 -11.73
CA GLU A 464 19.05 10.55 -11.67
C GLU A 464 19.53 10.49 -10.21
N GLU A 465 20.13 9.38 -9.83
CA GLU A 465 20.74 9.25 -8.50
C GLU A 465 21.95 10.18 -8.43
N LYS A 466 21.93 11.13 -7.50
CA LYS A 466 23.14 11.83 -7.09
C LYS A 466 23.94 10.84 -6.24
N ASP A 467 25.07 10.36 -6.79
CA ASP A 467 25.98 9.39 -6.16
C ASP A 467 26.48 9.87 -4.79
#